data_AF-A0A2E9I4E1-F1
#
_entry.id   AF-A0A2E9I4E1-F1
#
_cell.length_a   1.000
_cell.length_b   1.000
_cell.length_c   1.000
_cell.angle_alpha   90.00
_cell.angle_beta   90.00
_cell.angle_gamma   90.00
#
_symmetry.space_group_name_H-M   'P 1'
#
loop_
_entity.id
_entity.type
_entity.pdbx_description
1 polymer ?
#
loop_
_entity_poly.entity_id
_entity_poly.type
_entity_poly.pdbx_seq_one_letter_code
_entity_poly.pdbx_strand_id
1 'polypeptide(L)'
;MTAEDEQNLPTVINEKRLENTVENFGKPQIQDGIAYFEVGRFEDCSISRSEKKDFKHALLSRVSGKGATFSNFDFRYAELTDCYFHGARFEKCDFTGVKIRRSNFRTATFQDCTFNYFTIEETPLDYMQVVNNLPDRPNIAQEILHALRRNAVTQGEQKAVRELTLLEVDQEREHLRRAMKGQGDYYRKKYGTISQKLELRARAIGLSMSAFVWGHGEKISRLFIACLVSLLAVSLFSIAVDVFRNPSLPVPDAFSGLQSYLIANFMDLLGVKPAIQPAQSIWVSATIAIMRVVFGGMFVAYIFRAISRR
;
A
#
# COMPACT_ATOMS: atom_id res chain seq x y z
N MET A 1 -21.58 38.65 30.10
CA MET A 1 -21.06 37.35 29.67
C MET A 1 -20.00 36.93 30.67
N THR A 2 -20.47 36.40 31.79
CA THR A 2 -19.66 35.89 32.90
C THR A 2 -19.33 34.42 32.67
N ALA A 3 -18.24 33.97 33.25
CA ALA A 3 -17.62 32.66 33.08
C ALA A 3 -18.40 31.48 33.72
N GLU A 4 -19.73 31.57 33.81
CA GLU A 4 -20.60 30.56 34.45
C GLU A 4 -21.44 29.73 33.46
N ASP A 5 -21.43 30.06 32.15
CA ASP A 5 -22.19 29.33 31.13
C ASP A 5 -21.45 28.12 30.52
N GLU A 6 -20.24 27.80 30.97
CA GLU A 6 -19.43 26.68 30.42
C GLU A 6 -19.62 25.33 31.16
N GLN A 7 -20.49 25.27 32.19
CA GLN A 7 -20.67 24.07 33.03
C GLN A 7 -21.89 23.20 32.72
N ASN A 8 -22.65 23.46 31.66
CA ASN A 8 -23.86 22.70 31.32
C ASN A 8 -23.72 21.82 30.07
N LEU A 9 -22.67 20.98 30.00
CA LEU A 9 -22.73 19.77 29.18
C LEU A 9 -23.50 18.68 29.94
N PRO A 10 -24.61 18.12 29.40
CA PRO A 10 -25.28 17.00 30.02
C PRO A 10 -24.38 15.77 29.99
N THR A 11 -23.66 15.57 31.10
CA THR A 11 -22.77 14.45 31.38
C THR A 11 -23.59 13.34 32.01
N VAL A 12 -24.61 12.83 31.31
CA VAL A 12 -25.28 11.56 31.64
C VAL A 12 -25.86 10.99 30.34
N ILE A 13 -25.10 10.17 29.62
CA ILE A 13 -25.66 9.28 28.60
C ILE A 13 -25.71 7.87 29.20
N ASN A 14 -26.92 7.53 29.66
CA ASN A 14 -27.43 6.27 30.21
C ASN A 14 -26.57 4.99 30.00
N GLU A 15 -26.04 4.45 31.10
CA GLU A 15 -25.69 3.01 31.22
C GLU A 15 -26.91 2.10 30.97
N LYS A 16 -28.13 2.58 31.25
CA LYS A 16 -29.40 1.85 31.10
C LYS A 16 -29.74 1.35 29.68
N ARG A 17 -29.08 1.85 28.62
CA ARG A 17 -29.40 1.41 27.24
C ARG A 17 -28.61 0.17 26.81
N LEU A 18 -27.44 -0.07 27.40
CA LEU A 18 -26.63 -1.28 27.14
C LEU A 18 -27.21 -2.51 27.84
N GLU A 19 -27.79 -2.35 29.04
CA GLU A 19 -28.42 -3.44 29.81
C GLU A 19 -29.63 -4.06 29.09
N ASN A 20 -30.39 -3.27 28.33
CA ASN A 20 -31.56 -3.75 27.58
C ASN A 20 -31.21 -4.49 26.27
N THR A 21 -29.93 -4.69 25.94
CA THR A 21 -29.51 -5.32 24.68
C THR A 21 -28.97 -6.74 24.93
N VAL A 22 -29.91 -7.69 24.88
CA VAL A 22 -29.72 -9.14 24.70
C VAL A 22 -28.62 -9.78 25.55
N GLU A 23 -29.01 -10.28 26.73
CA GLU A 23 -28.18 -11.09 27.63
C GLU A 23 -27.65 -12.41 26.99
N ASN A 24 -28.17 -12.80 25.81
CA ASN A 24 -27.86 -14.05 25.11
C ASN A 24 -27.02 -13.92 23.83
N PHE A 25 -26.50 -12.71 23.54
CA PHE A 25 -25.69 -12.48 22.35
C PHE A 25 -24.46 -13.42 22.29
N GLY A 26 -24.29 -14.15 21.18
CA GLY A 26 -23.16 -15.06 20.96
C GLY A 26 -23.34 -16.52 21.43
N LYS A 27 -24.45 -16.88 22.09
CA LYS A 27 -24.77 -18.29 22.38
C LYS A 27 -25.54 -18.91 21.21
N PRO A 28 -25.10 -20.06 20.65
CA PRO A 28 -25.83 -20.73 19.59
C PRO A 28 -27.17 -21.25 20.13
N GLN A 29 -28.27 -20.79 19.53
CA GLN A 29 -29.60 -21.36 19.72
C GLN A 29 -29.78 -22.45 18.69
N ILE A 30 -30.02 -23.69 19.14
CA ILE A 30 -30.28 -24.81 18.23
C ILE A 30 -31.79 -24.86 17.99
N GLN A 31 -32.19 -24.61 16.75
CA GLN A 31 -33.57 -24.79 16.31
C GLN A 31 -33.56 -25.70 15.08
N ASP A 32 -34.31 -26.80 15.13
CA ASP A 32 -34.40 -27.80 14.05
C ASP A 32 -33.06 -28.36 13.58
N GLY A 33 -32.09 -28.52 14.49
CA GLY A 33 -30.74 -29.03 14.19
C GLY A 33 -29.82 -28.01 13.50
N ILE A 34 -30.28 -26.77 13.32
CA ILE A 34 -29.52 -25.65 12.78
C ILE A 34 -29.15 -24.71 13.93
N ALA A 35 -27.87 -24.34 14.02
CA ALA A 35 -27.40 -23.36 14.99
C ALA A 35 -27.66 -21.94 14.46
N TYR A 36 -28.52 -21.21 15.14
CA TYR A 36 -28.74 -19.78 14.93
C TYR A 36 -27.90 -18.99 15.93
N PHE A 37 -27.14 -18.02 15.43
CA PHE A 37 -26.45 -17.05 16.27
C PHE A 37 -27.27 -15.77 16.28
N GLU A 38 -27.75 -15.37 17.45
CA GLU A 38 -28.40 -14.08 17.59
C GLU A 38 -27.36 -12.99 17.34
N VAL A 39 -27.66 -12.05 16.44
CA VAL A 39 -26.78 -10.94 16.07
C VAL A 39 -27.11 -9.74 16.95
N GLY A 40 -26.10 -9.22 17.64
CA GLY A 40 -26.20 -8.17 18.63
C GLY A 40 -26.23 -6.86 17.90
N ARG A 41 -27.39 -6.22 17.86
CA ARG A 41 -27.61 -4.97 17.15
C ARG A 41 -27.62 -3.82 18.16
N PHE A 42 -26.69 -2.90 17.99
CA PHE A 42 -26.51 -1.72 18.82
C PHE A 42 -26.72 -0.49 17.94
N GLU A 43 -27.79 0.26 18.20
CA GLU A 43 -28.13 1.46 17.45
C GLU A 43 -28.30 2.67 18.36
N ASP A 44 -27.77 3.83 17.94
CA ASP A 44 -27.96 5.12 18.61
C ASP A 44 -27.61 5.09 20.12
N CYS A 45 -26.52 4.40 20.45
CA CYS A 45 -26.04 4.27 21.82
C CYS A 45 -24.63 4.85 22.00
N SER A 46 -24.31 5.23 23.24
CA SER A 46 -22.97 5.68 23.62
C SER A 46 -22.30 4.64 24.49
N ILE A 47 -21.02 4.38 24.25
CA ILE A 47 -20.16 3.49 25.02
C ILE A 47 -19.05 4.35 25.62
N SER A 48 -19.22 4.78 26.87
CA SER A 48 -18.21 5.53 27.63
C SER A 48 -17.32 4.60 28.47
N ARG A 49 -17.94 3.59 29.08
CA ARG A 49 -17.32 2.51 29.84
C ARG A 49 -18.19 1.28 29.64
N SER A 50 -17.58 0.17 29.21
CA SER A 50 -18.32 -1.09 29.04
C SER A 50 -17.60 -2.20 29.80
N GLU A 51 -18.33 -2.88 30.67
CA GLU A 51 -17.90 -4.17 31.23
C GLU A 51 -18.01 -5.27 30.18
N LYS A 52 -18.95 -5.12 29.23
CA LYS A 52 -19.13 -6.04 28.11
C LYS A 52 -18.03 -5.81 27.07
N LYS A 53 -17.13 -6.78 26.99
CA LYS A 53 -15.96 -6.77 26.09
C LYS A 53 -16.17 -7.57 24.80
N ASP A 54 -17.34 -8.18 24.62
CA ASP A 54 -17.63 -9.04 23.47
C ASP A 54 -18.66 -8.39 22.53
N PHE A 55 -18.18 -7.98 21.36
CA PHE A 55 -18.94 -7.50 20.22
C PHE A 55 -18.71 -8.37 18.98
N LYS A 56 -18.31 -9.63 19.16
CA LYS A 56 -18.08 -10.55 18.05
C LYS A 56 -19.38 -10.75 17.25
N HIS A 57 -19.33 -10.59 15.93
CA HIS A 57 -20.50 -10.60 15.04
C HIS A 57 -21.53 -9.49 15.28
N ALA A 58 -21.24 -8.46 16.08
CA ALA A 58 -22.20 -7.41 16.38
C ALA A 58 -22.39 -6.43 15.21
N LEU A 59 -23.58 -5.86 15.11
CA LEU A 59 -23.90 -4.75 14.21
C LEU A 59 -24.00 -3.48 15.05
N LEU A 60 -23.05 -2.56 14.86
CA LEU A 60 -23.02 -1.27 15.53
C LEU A 60 -23.36 -0.19 14.51
N SER A 61 -24.48 0.51 14.71
CA SER A 61 -24.88 1.64 13.88
C SER A 61 -25.04 2.91 14.70
N ARG A 62 -24.39 4.01 14.30
CA ARG A 62 -24.49 5.31 15.00
C ARG A 62 -24.10 5.22 16.48
N VAL A 63 -23.18 4.31 16.79
CA VAL A 63 -22.64 4.13 18.15
C VAL A 63 -21.52 5.16 18.39
N SER A 64 -21.57 5.86 19.52
CA SER A 64 -20.54 6.81 19.95
C SER A 64 -19.65 6.20 21.02
N GLY A 65 -18.33 6.23 20.82
CA GLY A 65 -17.31 5.88 21.81
C GLY A 65 -16.28 6.99 21.97
N LYS A 66 -16.70 8.26 21.84
CA LYS A 66 -15.82 9.42 21.84
C LYS A 66 -14.94 9.45 23.10
N GLY A 67 -13.62 9.44 22.93
CA GLY A 67 -12.66 9.48 24.03
C GLY A 67 -12.67 8.25 24.96
N ALA A 68 -13.48 7.23 24.65
CA ALA A 68 -13.60 6.04 25.48
C ALA A 68 -12.35 5.16 25.35
N THR A 69 -12.07 4.38 26.40
CA THR A 69 -10.98 3.40 26.40
C THR A 69 -11.56 1.99 26.35
N PHE A 70 -11.13 1.22 25.35
CA PHE A 70 -11.50 -0.16 25.11
C PHE A 70 -10.27 -1.05 25.33
N SER A 71 -10.23 -1.80 26.43
CA SER A 71 -9.11 -2.69 26.75
C SER A 71 -9.54 -4.15 26.77
N ASN A 72 -8.98 -4.96 25.86
CA ASN A 72 -9.29 -6.37 25.61
C ASN A 72 -10.71 -6.60 25.07
N PHE A 73 -11.17 -5.77 24.13
CA PHE A 73 -12.45 -5.95 23.47
C PHE A 73 -12.33 -6.83 22.21
N ASP A 74 -13.35 -7.64 21.97
CA ASP A 74 -13.49 -8.50 20.81
C ASP A 74 -14.50 -7.90 19.84
N PHE A 75 -14.03 -7.38 18.70
CA PHE A 75 -14.84 -6.86 17.61
C PHE A 75 -14.81 -7.78 16.38
N ARG A 76 -14.42 -9.05 16.55
CA ARG A 76 -14.24 -9.96 15.42
C ARG A 76 -15.52 -10.10 14.61
N TYR A 77 -15.40 -9.93 13.30
CA TYR A 77 -16.53 -10.00 12.37
C TYR A 77 -17.69 -9.04 12.67
N ALA A 78 -17.45 -7.98 13.47
CA ALA A 78 -18.44 -6.94 13.69
C ALA A 78 -18.57 -6.03 12.45
N GLU A 79 -19.70 -5.36 12.34
CA GLU A 79 -19.91 -4.29 11.34
C GLU A 79 -20.17 -2.97 12.07
N LEU A 80 -19.33 -1.98 11.79
CA LEU A 80 -19.39 -0.64 12.38
C LEU A 80 -19.77 0.33 11.27
N THR A 81 -20.96 0.91 11.37
CA THR A 81 -21.52 1.81 10.35
C THR A 81 -21.96 3.13 10.97
N ASP A 82 -21.46 4.26 10.45
CA ASP A 82 -21.75 5.59 10.97
C ASP A 82 -21.38 5.78 12.45
N CYS A 83 -20.36 5.06 12.95
CA CYS A 83 -19.93 5.13 14.34
C CYS A 83 -18.98 6.31 14.61
N TYR A 84 -18.93 6.79 15.85
CA TYR A 84 -18.11 7.93 16.26
C TYR A 84 -17.14 7.56 17.39
N PHE A 85 -15.91 7.19 17.03
CA PHE A 85 -14.82 6.80 17.94
C PHE A 85 -13.68 7.83 17.97
N HIS A 86 -14.02 9.11 17.80
CA HIS A 86 -13.03 10.19 17.82
C HIS A 86 -12.28 10.24 19.16
N GLY A 87 -10.95 10.22 19.11
CA GLY A 87 -10.09 10.22 20.30
C GLY A 87 -10.17 8.95 21.17
N ALA A 88 -10.82 7.89 20.71
CA ALA A 88 -10.92 6.64 21.46
C ALA A 88 -9.56 5.93 21.55
N ARG A 89 -9.35 5.18 22.64
CA ARG A 89 -8.16 4.35 22.83
C ARG A 89 -8.54 2.88 22.79
N PHE A 90 -7.88 2.12 21.92
CA PHE A 90 -8.05 0.68 21.81
C PHE A 90 -6.76 -0.02 22.22
N GLU A 91 -6.84 -0.88 23.22
CA GLU A 91 -5.72 -1.64 23.76
C GLU A 91 -6.07 -3.13 23.71
N LYS A 92 -5.21 -3.95 23.08
CA LYS A 92 -5.37 -5.40 23.00
C LYS A 92 -6.72 -5.83 22.43
N CYS A 93 -7.26 -5.05 21.49
CA CYS A 93 -8.56 -5.32 20.88
C CYS A 93 -8.40 -6.14 19.60
N ASP A 94 -9.36 -7.01 19.32
CA ASP A 94 -9.37 -7.84 18.11
C ASP A 94 -10.39 -7.33 17.09
N PHE A 95 -9.92 -6.78 15.98
CA PHE A 95 -10.70 -6.30 14.84
C PHE A 95 -10.65 -7.29 13.66
N THR A 96 -10.34 -8.57 13.90
CA THR A 96 -10.24 -9.56 12.81
C THR A 96 -11.55 -9.67 12.04
N GLY A 97 -11.51 -9.44 10.73
CA GLY A 97 -12.68 -9.50 9.85
C GLY A 97 -13.72 -8.41 10.07
N VAL A 98 -13.40 -7.36 10.85
CA VAL A 98 -14.33 -6.24 11.05
C VAL A 98 -14.58 -5.50 9.73
N LYS A 99 -15.80 -4.99 9.56
CA LYS A 99 -16.13 -4.07 8.46
C LYS A 99 -16.45 -2.71 9.03
N ILE A 100 -15.69 -1.70 8.64
CA ILE A 100 -15.86 -0.33 9.13
C ILE A 100 -16.27 0.56 7.96
N ARG A 101 -17.41 1.23 8.07
CA ARG A 101 -17.97 2.09 7.02
C ARG A 101 -18.42 3.41 7.60
N ARG A 102 -18.09 4.51 6.90
CA ARG A 102 -18.58 5.88 7.20
C ARG A 102 -18.43 6.28 8.67
N SER A 103 -17.39 5.76 9.34
CA SER A 103 -17.19 5.94 10.77
C SER A 103 -16.04 6.92 11.03
N ASN A 104 -15.97 7.53 12.22
CA ASN A 104 -14.93 8.50 12.54
C ASN A 104 -13.98 7.95 13.62
N PHE A 105 -12.72 7.71 13.23
CA PHE A 105 -11.63 7.28 14.10
C PHE A 105 -10.50 8.30 14.13
N ARG A 106 -10.77 9.58 13.80
CA ARG A 106 -9.76 10.64 13.93
C ARG A 106 -9.25 10.67 15.36
N THR A 107 -7.93 10.83 15.51
CA THR A 107 -7.21 10.83 16.80
C THR A 107 -7.39 9.58 17.67
N ALA A 108 -8.00 8.52 17.15
CA ALA A 108 -8.04 7.24 17.84
C ALA A 108 -6.65 6.60 17.87
N THR A 109 -6.35 5.87 18.94
CA THR A 109 -5.07 5.17 19.12
C THR A 109 -5.29 3.68 19.24
N PHE A 110 -4.38 2.90 18.66
CA PHE A 110 -4.45 1.44 18.65
C PHE A 110 -3.14 0.87 19.17
N GLN A 111 -3.20 0.14 20.28
CA GLN A 111 -2.05 -0.53 20.89
C GLN A 111 -2.32 -2.03 21.01
N ASP A 112 -1.39 -2.85 20.54
CA ASP A 112 -1.46 -4.31 20.57
C ASP A 112 -2.78 -4.87 19.99
N CYS A 113 -3.34 -4.19 18.98
CA CYS A 113 -4.60 -4.56 18.35
C CYS A 113 -4.36 -5.47 17.13
N THR A 114 -5.35 -6.29 16.78
CA THR A 114 -5.26 -7.18 15.60
C THR A 114 -6.23 -6.72 14.51
N PHE A 115 -5.77 -6.59 13.27
CA PHE A 115 -6.57 -6.12 12.12
C PHE A 115 -6.66 -7.12 10.96
N ASN A 116 -6.45 -8.42 11.23
CA ASN A 116 -6.42 -9.43 10.16
C ASN A 116 -7.73 -9.42 9.37
N TYR A 117 -7.65 -9.37 8.04
CA TYR A 117 -8.83 -9.40 7.15
C TYR A 117 -9.85 -8.28 7.37
N PHE A 118 -9.50 -7.19 8.07
CA PHE A 118 -10.42 -6.08 8.24
C PHE A 118 -10.66 -5.34 6.92
N THR A 119 -11.82 -4.69 6.83
CA THR A 119 -12.17 -3.83 5.70
C THR A 119 -12.59 -2.47 6.21
N ILE A 120 -12.21 -1.43 5.48
CA ILE A 120 -12.48 -0.05 5.85
C ILE A 120 -12.80 0.79 4.63
N GLU A 121 -13.89 1.55 4.71
CA GLU A 121 -14.40 2.41 3.65
C GLU A 121 -14.91 3.72 4.25
N GLU A 122 -14.63 4.83 3.58
CA GLU A 122 -15.13 6.17 3.92
C GLU A 122 -14.92 6.59 5.39
N THR A 123 -13.84 6.14 6.00
CA THR A 123 -13.62 6.26 7.45
C THR A 123 -12.30 6.99 7.72
N PRO A 124 -12.32 8.25 8.18
CA PRO A 124 -11.10 8.96 8.53
C PRO A 124 -10.46 8.36 9.80
N LEU A 125 -9.16 8.06 9.73
CA LEU A 125 -8.33 7.62 10.85
C LEU A 125 -6.86 7.99 10.61
N ASP A 126 -6.02 7.86 11.64
CA ASP A 126 -4.57 7.91 11.48
C ASP A 126 -4.04 6.54 11.03
N TYR A 127 -3.73 6.41 9.73
CA TYR A 127 -3.25 5.17 9.13
C TYR A 127 -2.04 4.57 9.86
N MET A 128 -1.15 5.40 10.42
CA MET A 128 0.04 4.92 11.09
C MET A 128 -0.27 4.15 12.37
N GLN A 129 -1.40 4.46 13.03
CA GLN A 129 -1.84 3.69 14.19
C GLN A 129 -2.15 2.24 13.81
N VAL A 130 -2.75 1.99 12.65
CA VAL A 130 -3.01 0.63 12.16
C VAL A 130 -1.72 -0.01 11.63
N VAL A 131 -0.87 0.75 10.93
CA VAL A 131 0.43 0.26 10.43
C VAL A 131 1.34 -0.24 11.55
N ASN A 132 1.32 0.41 12.73
CA ASN A 132 2.09 -0.01 13.89
C ASN A 132 1.63 -1.36 14.48
N ASN A 133 0.43 -1.82 14.10
CA ASN A 133 -0.16 -3.09 14.53
C ASN A 133 -0.12 -4.15 13.40
N LEU A 134 0.74 -3.99 12.39
CA LEU A 134 0.86 -4.96 11.30
C LEU A 134 1.41 -6.31 11.81
N PRO A 135 0.84 -7.44 11.34
CA PRO A 135 1.36 -8.76 11.67
C PRO A 135 2.68 -9.05 10.94
N ASP A 136 3.51 -9.96 11.47
CA ASP A 136 4.75 -10.42 10.80
C ASP A 136 4.50 -11.13 9.45
N ARG A 137 3.28 -11.64 9.23
CA ARG A 137 2.93 -12.36 8.00
C ARG A 137 2.74 -11.34 6.86
N PRO A 138 3.62 -11.31 5.83
CA PRO A 138 3.61 -10.25 4.83
C PRO A 138 2.33 -10.24 3.99
N ASN A 139 1.71 -11.40 3.73
CA ASN A 139 0.47 -11.48 2.97
C ASN A 139 -0.68 -10.75 3.69
N ILE A 140 -0.81 -10.98 4.99
CA ILE A 140 -1.89 -10.35 5.79
C ILE A 140 -1.59 -8.86 5.98
N ALA A 141 -0.31 -8.52 6.21
CA ALA A 141 0.11 -7.13 6.29
C ALA A 141 -0.20 -6.36 4.99
N GLN A 142 0.05 -6.98 3.83
CA GLN A 142 -0.27 -6.41 2.53
C GLN A 142 -1.78 -6.22 2.34
N GLU A 143 -2.62 -7.18 2.76
CA GLU A 143 -4.08 -7.05 2.72
C GLU A 143 -4.58 -5.87 3.57
N ILE A 144 -3.99 -5.68 4.77
CA ILE A 144 -4.29 -4.55 5.66
C ILE A 144 -3.91 -3.23 4.99
N LEU A 145 -2.68 -3.13 4.48
CA LEU A 145 -2.21 -1.92 3.78
C LEU A 145 -3.06 -1.59 2.56
N HIS A 146 -3.55 -2.61 1.84
CA HIS A 146 -4.44 -2.44 0.71
C HIS A 146 -5.81 -1.89 1.12
N ALA A 147 -6.38 -2.38 2.21
CA ALA A 147 -7.61 -1.83 2.78
C ALA A 147 -7.43 -0.36 3.18
N LEU A 148 -6.35 -0.04 3.89
CA LEU A 148 -6.01 1.34 4.28
C LEU A 148 -5.82 2.25 3.05
N ARG A 149 -5.12 1.78 2.01
CA ARG A 149 -4.85 2.57 0.81
C ARG A 149 -6.13 2.86 0.04
N ARG A 150 -7.03 1.87 -0.10
CA ARG A 150 -8.35 2.09 -0.73
C ARG A 150 -9.15 3.16 0.03
N ASN A 151 -9.17 3.09 1.37
CA ASN A 151 -9.82 4.12 2.18
C ASN A 151 -9.16 5.50 1.98
N ALA A 152 -7.83 5.60 1.98
CA ALA A 152 -7.12 6.86 1.73
C ALA A 152 -7.45 7.47 0.36
N VAL A 153 -7.64 6.63 -0.67
CA VAL A 153 -8.12 7.10 -1.99
C VAL A 153 -9.53 7.68 -1.88
N THR A 154 -10.47 7.01 -1.20
CA THR A 154 -11.84 7.54 -1.01
C THR A 154 -11.87 8.85 -0.23
N GLN A 155 -10.91 9.07 0.68
CA GLN A 155 -10.78 10.30 1.45
C GLN A 155 -10.03 11.42 0.70
N GLY A 156 -9.45 11.13 -0.48
CA GLY A 156 -8.63 12.10 -1.22
C GLY A 156 -7.26 12.39 -0.57
N GLU A 157 -6.81 11.58 0.38
CA GLU A 157 -5.56 11.79 1.12
C GLU A 157 -4.32 11.30 0.35
N GLN A 158 -3.89 12.09 -0.64
CA GLN A 158 -2.80 11.70 -1.57
C GLN A 158 -1.47 11.37 -0.87
N LYS A 159 -1.14 12.04 0.23
CA LYS A 159 0.08 11.76 1.00
C LYS A 159 0.03 10.35 1.63
N ALA A 160 -1.07 10.02 2.30
CA ALA A 160 -1.28 8.70 2.89
C ALA A 160 -1.31 7.60 1.82
N VAL A 161 -1.97 7.83 0.68
CA VAL A 161 -1.98 6.87 -0.45
C VAL A 161 -0.55 6.52 -0.88
N ARG A 162 0.32 7.53 -1.00
CA ARG A 162 1.72 7.34 -1.38
C ARG A 162 2.49 6.53 -0.33
N GLU A 163 2.39 6.92 0.93
CA GLU A 163 3.10 6.23 2.03
C GLU A 163 2.68 4.77 2.14
N LEU A 164 1.37 4.51 2.08
CA LEU A 164 0.81 3.15 2.09
C LEU A 164 1.25 2.33 0.87
N THR A 165 1.32 2.94 -0.32
CA THR A 165 1.83 2.27 -1.53
C THR A 165 3.28 1.82 -1.36
N LEU A 166 4.13 2.65 -0.73
CA LEU A 166 5.52 2.30 -0.47
C LEU A 166 5.63 1.14 0.53
N LEU A 167 4.80 1.15 1.59
CA LEU A 167 4.73 0.04 2.54
C LEU A 167 4.23 -1.25 1.88
N GLU A 168 3.23 -1.20 0.99
CA GLU A 168 2.77 -2.36 0.23
C GLU A 168 3.90 -2.98 -0.61
N VAL A 169 4.69 -2.13 -1.27
CA VAL A 169 5.87 -2.56 -2.05
C VAL A 169 6.92 -3.22 -1.15
N ASP A 170 7.15 -2.69 0.05
CA ASP A 170 8.09 -3.28 1.01
C ASP A 170 7.60 -4.66 1.51
N GLN A 171 6.29 -4.82 1.74
CA GLN A 171 5.70 -6.13 2.08
C GLN A 171 5.83 -7.15 0.94
N GLU A 172 5.60 -6.72 -0.31
CA GLU A 172 5.79 -7.59 -1.49
C GLU A 172 7.26 -8.02 -1.63
N ARG A 173 8.19 -7.10 -1.39
CA ARG A 173 9.62 -7.39 -1.43
C ARG A 173 9.99 -8.42 -0.37
N GLU A 174 9.47 -8.30 0.84
CA GLU A 174 9.71 -9.25 1.92
C GLU A 174 9.06 -10.60 1.64
N HIS A 175 7.84 -10.63 1.07
CA HIS A 175 7.20 -11.85 0.60
C HIS A 175 8.09 -12.59 -0.40
N LEU A 176 8.56 -11.90 -1.45
CA LEU A 176 9.41 -12.49 -2.49
C LEU A 176 10.75 -12.98 -1.89
N ARG A 177 11.35 -12.21 -0.97
CA ARG A 177 12.59 -12.61 -0.28
C ARG A 177 12.40 -13.88 0.55
N ARG A 178 11.34 -13.96 1.37
CA ARG A 178 11.00 -15.14 2.18
C ARG A 178 10.65 -16.34 1.30
N ALA A 179 9.91 -16.12 0.21
CA ALA A 179 9.54 -17.14 -0.76
C ALA A 179 10.75 -17.74 -1.48
N MET A 180 11.68 -16.91 -1.96
CA MET A 180 12.92 -17.37 -2.61
C MET A 180 13.82 -18.15 -1.66
N LYS A 181 13.88 -17.76 -0.38
CA LYS A 181 14.62 -18.50 0.65
C LYS A 181 13.92 -19.78 1.11
N GLY A 182 12.63 -19.95 0.79
CA GLY A 182 11.82 -21.04 1.35
C GLY A 182 11.67 -20.94 2.88
N GLN A 183 11.58 -19.72 3.41
CA GLN A 183 11.55 -19.48 4.86
C GLN A 183 10.18 -19.86 5.44
N GLY A 184 10.10 -21.02 6.10
CA GLY A 184 8.88 -21.53 6.74
C GLY A 184 8.13 -22.57 5.91
N ASP A 185 7.26 -23.32 6.57
CA ASP A 185 6.58 -24.49 5.98
C ASP A 185 5.61 -24.10 4.86
N TYR A 186 4.95 -22.95 5.01
CA TYR A 186 4.03 -22.41 4.00
C TYR A 186 4.74 -22.18 2.65
N TYR A 187 5.88 -21.47 2.66
CA TYR A 187 6.61 -21.14 1.44
C TYR A 187 7.22 -22.37 0.78
N ARG A 188 7.74 -23.32 1.57
CA ARG A 188 8.30 -24.57 1.05
C ARG A 188 7.24 -25.42 0.36
N LYS A 189 6.04 -25.51 0.93
CA LYS A 189 4.92 -26.25 0.33
C LYS A 189 4.35 -25.54 -0.90
N LYS A 190 4.24 -24.20 -0.87
CA LYS A 190 3.63 -23.42 -1.96
C LYS A 190 4.54 -23.25 -3.18
N TYR A 191 5.85 -23.08 -2.96
CA TYR A 191 6.84 -22.75 -4.00
C TYR A 191 7.90 -23.86 -4.16
N GLY A 192 7.44 -25.11 -4.28
CA GLY A 192 8.31 -26.28 -4.41
C GLY A 192 8.94 -26.44 -5.80
N THR A 193 8.26 -25.99 -6.85
CA THR A 193 8.64 -26.28 -8.24
C THR A 193 9.64 -25.27 -8.80
N ILE A 194 10.50 -25.70 -9.72
CA ILE A 194 11.47 -24.84 -10.42
C ILE A 194 10.77 -23.70 -11.17
N SER A 195 9.65 -23.97 -11.85
CA SER A 195 8.84 -22.96 -12.55
C SER A 195 8.35 -21.86 -11.61
N GLN A 196 7.85 -22.22 -10.43
CA GLN A 196 7.39 -21.28 -9.42
C GLN A 196 8.52 -20.41 -8.86
N LYS A 197 9.71 -20.99 -8.66
CA LYS A 197 10.90 -20.22 -8.24
C LYS A 197 11.38 -19.27 -9.34
N LEU A 198 11.29 -19.67 -10.60
CA LEU A 198 11.59 -18.80 -11.74
C LEU A 198 10.59 -17.65 -11.81
N GLU A 199 9.30 -17.91 -11.58
CA GLU A 199 8.25 -16.90 -11.50
C GLU A 199 8.51 -15.89 -10.36
N LEU A 200 8.86 -16.37 -9.17
CA LEU A 200 9.24 -15.51 -8.04
C LEU A 200 10.43 -14.61 -8.37
N ARG A 201 11.45 -15.14 -9.05
CA ARG A 201 12.60 -14.36 -9.51
C ARG A 201 12.21 -13.33 -10.55
N ALA A 202 11.38 -13.70 -11.53
CA ALA A 202 10.88 -12.77 -12.54
C ALA A 202 10.09 -11.62 -11.90
N ARG A 203 9.24 -11.92 -10.91
CA ARG A 203 8.52 -10.90 -10.11
C ARG A 203 9.48 -10.00 -9.34
N ALA A 204 10.50 -10.55 -8.68
CA ALA A 204 11.50 -9.78 -7.95
C ALA A 204 12.33 -8.85 -8.87
N ILE A 205 12.68 -9.33 -10.06
CA ILE A 205 13.33 -8.52 -11.10
C ILE A 205 12.38 -7.41 -11.56
N GLY A 206 11.12 -7.73 -11.84
CA GLY A 206 10.10 -6.74 -12.23
C GLY A 206 9.93 -5.65 -11.17
N LEU A 207 9.85 -6.03 -9.90
CA LEU A 207 9.75 -5.09 -8.78
C LEU A 207 10.99 -4.19 -8.72
N SER A 208 12.18 -4.76 -8.87
CA SER A 208 13.46 -4.01 -8.88
C SER A 208 13.57 -3.07 -10.09
N MET A 209 13.16 -3.52 -11.27
CA MET A 209 13.12 -2.70 -12.49
C MET A 209 12.15 -1.53 -12.31
N SER A 210 10.96 -1.77 -11.75
CA SER A 210 10.00 -0.69 -11.47
C SER A 210 10.55 0.33 -10.45
N ALA A 211 11.30 -0.14 -9.46
CA ALA A 211 11.98 0.71 -8.49
C ALA A 211 13.05 1.59 -9.16
N PHE A 212 13.84 1.00 -10.06
CA PHE A 212 14.92 1.66 -10.78
C PHE A 212 14.41 2.67 -11.81
N VAL A 213 13.54 2.24 -12.72
CA VAL A 213 13.07 3.05 -13.86
C VAL A 213 12.20 4.21 -13.41
N TRP A 214 11.32 4.00 -12.42
CA TRP A 214 10.27 4.98 -12.09
C TRP A 214 10.01 5.19 -10.60
N GLY A 215 10.72 4.46 -9.72
CA GLY A 215 10.50 4.57 -8.28
C GLY A 215 9.06 4.32 -7.87
N HIS A 216 8.44 3.28 -8.44
CA HIS A 216 7.07 2.83 -8.15
C HIS A 216 5.95 3.85 -8.42
N GLY A 217 6.23 5.00 -9.03
CA GLY A 217 5.19 6.01 -9.30
C GLY A 217 5.53 7.40 -8.81
N GLU A 218 6.62 7.52 -8.04
CA GLU A 218 6.72 8.56 -7.03
C GLU A 218 7.84 9.57 -7.26
N LYS A 219 8.80 9.28 -8.14
CA LYS A 219 9.97 10.16 -8.36
C LYS A 219 10.30 10.25 -9.84
N ILE A 220 9.92 11.37 -10.48
CA ILE A 220 10.28 11.65 -11.89
C ILE A 220 11.80 11.67 -12.12
N SER A 221 12.58 12.06 -11.11
CA SER A 221 14.05 12.06 -11.21
C SER A 221 14.61 10.69 -11.54
N ARG A 222 13.96 9.60 -11.11
CA ARG A 222 14.40 8.24 -11.45
C ARG A 222 14.21 7.91 -12.92
N LEU A 223 13.20 8.47 -13.59
CA LEU A 223 13.03 8.31 -15.03
C LEU A 223 14.20 8.93 -15.79
N PHE A 224 14.61 10.14 -15.42
CA PHE A 224 15.76 10.81 -16.05
C PHE A 224 17.07 10.05 -15.81
N ILE A 225 17.29 9.57 -14.58
CA ILE A 225 18.46 8.74 -14.25
C ILE A 225 18.44 7.43 -15.04
N ALA A 226 17.31 6.74 -15.11
CA ALA A 226 17.18 5.50 -15.86
C ALA A 226 17.38 5.71 -17.37
N CYS A 227 16.89 6.82 -17.91
CA CYS A 227 17.14 7.22 -19.30
C CYS A 227 18.63 7.45 -19.54
N LEU A 228 19.30 8.22 -18.68
CA LEU A 228 20.73 8.48 -18.76
C LEU A 228 21.57 7.20 -18.64
N VAL A 229 21.27 6.32 -17.68
CA VAL A 229 21.96 5.04 -17.50
C VAL A 229 21.77 4.14 -18.72
N SER A 230 20.56 4.11 -19.29
CA SER A 230 20.28 3.33 -20.50
C SER A 230 21.04 3.87 -21.71
N LEU A 231 21.12 5.20 -21.86
CA LEU A 231 21.93 5.84 -22.91
C LEU A 231 23.42 5.54 -22.74
N LEU A 232 23.94 5.58 -21.51
CA LEU A 232 25.32 5.18 -21.21
C LEU A 232 25.58 3.73 -21.58
N ALA A 233 24.68 2.82 -21.24
CA ALA A 233 24.80 1.40 -21.56
C ALA A 233 24.82 1.16 -23.08
N VAL A 234 23.92 1.82 -23.83
CA VAL A 234 23.89 1.74 -25.31
C VAL A 234 25.16 2.33 -25.93
N SER A 235 25.65 3.45 -25.43
CA SER A 235 26.89 4.07 -25.92
C SER A 235 28.13 3.20 -25.68
N LEU A 236 28.23 2.59 -24.49
CA LEU A 236 29.30 1.64 -24.19
C LEU A 236 29.22 0.38 -25.07
N PHE A 237 28.00 -0.11 -25.31
CA PHE A 237 27.79 -1.25 -26.21
C PHE A 237 28.20 -0.92 -27.66
N SER A 238 27.87 0.27 -28.17
CA SER A 238 28.30 0.71 -29.51
C SER A 238 29.82 0.74 -29.64
N ILE A 239 30.53 1.28 -28.65
CA ILE A 239 31.99 1.27 -28.61
C ILE A 239 32.54 -0.16 -28.63
N ALA A 240 31.98 -1.04 -27.81
CA ALA A 240 32.40 -2.44 -27.75
C ALA A 240 32.23 -3.16 -29.11
N VAL A 241 31.12 -2.90 -29.81
CA VAL A 241 30.87 -3.45 -31.16
C VAL A 241 31.88 -2.90 -32.18
N ASP A 242 32.20 -1.61 -32.14
CA ASP A 242 33.12 -1.00 -33.10
C ASP A 242 34.58 -1.43 -32.87
N VAL A 243 35.00 -1.58 -31.60
CA VAL A 243 36.30 -2.16 -31.24
C VAL A 243 36.39 -3.62 -31.70
N PHE A 244 35.32 -4.40 -31.55
CA PHE A 244 35.30 -5.80 -31.99
C PHE A 244 35.35 -5.95 -33.51
N ARG A 245 34.65 -5.08 -34.26
CA ARG A 245 34.62 -5.13 -35.73
C ARG A 245 35.90 -4.64 -36.37
N ASN A 246 36.57 -3.67 -35.76
CA ASN A 246 37.74 -3.03 -36.32
C ASN A 246 38.90 -3.02 -35.31
N PRO A 247 39.62 -4.15 -35.15
CA PRO A 247 40.70 -4.27 -34.17
C PRO A 247 41.90 -3.35 -34.44
N SER A 248 42.00 -2.84 -35.67
CA SER A 248 43.09 -1.99 -36.15
C SER A 248 42.84 -0.49 -35.96
N LEU A 249 41.65 -0.08 -35.51
CA LEU A 249 41.39 1.33 -35.20
C LEU A 249 42.15 1.71 -33.93
N PRO A 250 42.83 2.87 -33.88
CA PRO A 250 43.26 3.44 -32.61
C PRO A 250 42.01 3.58 -31.76
N VAL A 251 41.98 2.95 -30.58
CA VAL A 251 40.90 3.20 -29.63
C VAL A 251 40.90 4.71 -29.43
N PRO A 252 39.84 5.45 -29.82
CA PRO A 252 39.75 6.87 -29.51
C PRO A 252 40.04 7.03 -28.03
N ASP A 253 40.64 8.14 -27.58
CA ASP A 253 40.72 8.45 -26.15
C ASP A 253 39.38 8.06 -25.53
N ALA A 254 39.37 7.11 -24.60
CA ALA A 254 38.14 6.39 -24.23
C ALA A 254 36.99 7.36 -23.85
N PHE A 255 37.38 8.53 -23.36
CA PHE A 255 36.53 9.67 -23.06
C PHE A 255 35.89 10.35 -24.30
N SER A 256 36.67 10.65 -25.35
CA SER A 256 36.17 11.32 -26.56
C SER A 256 35.26 10.40 -27.39
N GLY A 257 35.60 9.11 -27.45
CA GLY A 257 34.74 8.07 -28.01
C GLY A 257 33.39 8.05 -27.30
N LEU A 258 33.39 7.86 -25.98
CA LEU A 258 32.17 7.85 -25.16
C LEU A 258 31.32 9.12 -25.35
N GLN A 259 31.94 10.29 -25.37
CA GLN A 259 31.25 11.55 -25.60
C GLN A 259 30.54 11.59 -26.96
N SER A 260 31.19 11.15 -28.04
CA SER A 260 30.61 11.17 -29.39
C SER A 260 29.40 10.24 -29.52
N TYR A 261 29.48 9.00 -29.03
CA TYR A 261 28.35 8.07 -29.04
C TYR A 261 27.22 8.54 -28.13
N LEU A 262 27.53 9.14 -26.98
CA LEU A 262 26.50 9.70 -26.10
C LEU A 262 25.72 10.82 -26.77
N ILE A 263 26.41 11.78 -27.41
CA ILE A 263 25.76 12.88 -28.12
C ILE A 263 24.93 12.33 -29.29
N ALA A 264 25.49 11.44 -30.10
CA ALA A 264 24.78 10.84 -31.22
C ALA A 264 23.52 10.08 -30.78
N ASN A 265 23.63 9.22 -29.75
CA ASN A 265 22.52 8.44 -29.22
C ASN A 265 21.47 9.32 -28.53
N PHE A 266 21.87 10.41 -27.89
CA PHE A 266 20.95 11.38 -27.31
C PHE A 266 20.20 12.18 -28.37
N MET A 267 20.88 12.62 -29.43
CA MET A 267 20.24 13.28 -30.57
C MET A 267 19.26 12.34 -31.27
N ASP A 268 19.64 11.08 -31.49
CA ASP A 268 18.72 10.08 -32.03
C ASP A 268 17.57 9.82 -31.06
N LEU A 269 17.78 9.75 -29.74
CA LEU A 269 16.66 9.65 -28.79
C LEU A 269 15.65 10.79 -28.95
N LEU A 270 16.10 12.02 -29.24
CA LEU A 270 15.24 13.17 -29.52
C LEU A 270 14.63 13.18 -30.93
N GLY A 271 15.01 12.25 -31.80
CA GLY A 271 14.56 12.18 -33.19
C GLY A 271 15.31 13.14 -34.13
N VAL A 272 16.44 13.69 -33.69
CA VAL A 272 17.29 14.56 -34.50
C VAL A 272 18.45 13.75 -35.06
N LYS A 273 18.63 13.74 -36.38
CA LYS A 273 19.78 13.07 -36.99
C LYS A 273 21.06 13.84 -36.65
N PRO A 274 22.08 13.23 -36.02
CA PRO A 274 23.32 13.92 -35.72
C PRO A 274 24.11 14.21 -37.00
N ALA A 275 24.86 15.31 -37.00
CA ALA A 275 25.68 15.75 -38.14
C ALA A 275 26.84 14.77 -38.46
N ILE A 276 27.30 14.03 -37.45
CA ILE A 276 28.30 12.96 -37.57
C ILE A 276 27.65 11.70 -37.02
N GLN A 277 27.29 10.77 -37.90
CA GLN A 277 26.81 9.45 -37.50
C GLN A 277 28.01 8.49 -37.45
N PRO A 278 28.41 8.00 -36.26
CA PRO A 278 29.27 6.82 -36.22
C PRO A 278 28.55 5.66 -36.92
N ALA A 279 29.28 4.65 -37.40
CA ALA A 279 28.71 3.51 -38.10
C ALA A 279 27.83 2.65 -37.16
N GLN A 280 26.61 3.08 -36.89
CA GLN A 280 25.73 2.43 -35.94
C GLN A 280 25.13 1.15 -36.52
N SER A 281 25.14 0.08 -35.72
CA SER A 281 24.39 -1.12 -36.06
C SER A 281 22.88 -0.85 -36.04
N ILE A 282 22.15 -1.46 -36.97
CA ILE A 282 20.67 -1.46 -37.01
C ILE A 282 20.07 -1.79 -35.63
N TRP A 283 20.69 -2.70 -34.88
CA TRP A 283 20.24 -3.08 -33.53
C TRP A 283 20.31 -1.94 -32.51
N VAL A 284 21.32 -1.07 -32.61
CA VAL A 284 21.49 0.10 -31.73
C VAL A 284 20.39 1.12 -32.00
N SER A 285 20.17 1.45 -33.28
CA SER A 285 19.11 2.40 -33.67
C SER A 285 17.72 1.87 -33.30
N ALA A 286 17.46 0.57 -33.51
CA ALA A 286 16.21 -0.05 -33.09
C ALA A 286 16.00 0.03 -31.56
N THR A 287 17.06 -0.18 -30.78
CA THR A 287 17.02 -0.06 -29.32
C THR A 287 16.70 1.37 -28.87
N ILE A 288 17.32 2.37 -29.49
CA ILE A 288 17.07 3.79 -29.20
C ILE A 288 15.63 4.19 -29.57
N ALA A 289 15.11 3.70 -30.70
CA ALA A 289 13.72 3.93 -31.10
C ALA A 289 12.73 3.34 -30.07
N ILE A 290 12.97 2.13 -29.57
CA ILE A 290 12.16 1.52 -28.51
C ILE A 290 12.26 2.35 -27.23
N MET A 291 13.47 2.74 -26.82
CA MET A 291 13.69 3.62 -25.66
C MET A 291 12.90 4.92 -25.79
N ARG A 292 12.90 5.56 -26.96
CA ARG A 292 12.15 6.80 -27.21
C ARG A 292 10.66 6.63 -26.90
N VAL A 293 10.04 5.56 -27.42
CA VAL A 293 8.61 5.29 -27.21
C VAL A 293 8.33 4.96 -25.74
N VAL A 294 9.16 4.13 -25.11
CA VAL A 294 8.98 3.72 -23.71
C VAL A 294 9.17 4.90 -22.76
N PHE A 295 10.31 5.59 -22.81
CA PHE A 295 10.60 6.73 -21.92
C PHE A 295 9.64 7.90 -22.17
N GLY A 296 9.29 8.18 -23.44
CA GLY A 296 8.31 9.20 -23.81
C GLY A 296 6.89 8.88 -23.31
N GLY A 297 6.43 7.65 -23.53
CA GLY A 297 5.11 7.19 -23.07
C GLY A 297 5.02 7.17 -21.54
N MET A 298 6.08 6.71 -20.86
CA MET A 298 6.18 6.80 -19.41
C MET A 298 6.09 8.27 -18.98
N PHE A 299 6.96 9.15 -19.48
CA PHE A 299 6.98 10.59 -19.14
C PHE A 299 5.60 11.25 -19.24
N VAL A 300 4.87 11.01 -20.34
CA VAL A 300 3.49 11.52 -20.51
C VAL A 300 2.56 10.97 -19.43
N ALA A 301 2.63 9.67 -19.13
CA ALA A 301 1.86 9.07 -18.04
C ALA A 301 2.22 9.68 -16.66
N TYR A 302 3.49 10.06 -16.42
CA TYR A 302 3.83 10.83 -15.20
C TYR A 302 3.07 12.14 -15.17
N ILE A 303 3.19 12.93 -16.25
CA ILE A 303 2.65 14.29 -16.30
C ILE A 303 1.15 14.23 -16.11
N PHE A 304 0.47 13.32 -16.80
CA PHE A 304 -0.96 13.11 -16.62
C PHE A 304 -1.30 12.82 -15.16
N ARG A 305 -0.60 11.88 -14.52
CA ARG A 305 -0.78 11.56 -13.10
C ARG A 305 -0.38 12.71 -12.17
N ALA A 306 0.57 13.56 -12.54
CA ALA A 306 1.01 14.69 -11.74
C ALA A 306 0.01 15.85 -11.81
N ILE A 307 -0.63 16.06 -12.97
CA ILE A 307 -1.68 17.04 -13.18
C ILE A 307 -2.97 16.58 -12.50
N SER A 308 -3.34 15.31 -12.63
CA SER A 308 -4.55 14.74 -12.00
C SER A 308 -4.48 14.65 -10.47
N ARG A 309 -3.32 14.97 -9.87
CA ARG A 309 -3.13 15.07 -8.41
C ARG A 309 -3.53 16.45 -7.86
N ARG A 310 -3.84 17.42 -8.73
CA ARG A 310 -4.47 18.71 -8.39
C ARG A 310 -5.97 18.61 -8.62
#